data_AF-A0A3E1NMX8-F1
#
_entry.id   AF-A0A3E1NMX8-F1
#
_cell.length_a   1.000
_cell.length_b   1.000
_cell.length_c   1.000
_cell.angle_alpha   90.00
_cell.angle_beta   90.00
_cell.angle_gamma   90.00
#
_symmetry.space_group_name_H-M   'P 1'
#
loop_
_entity.id
_entity.type
_entity.pdbx_description
1 polymer ?
#
loop_
_entity_poly.entity_id
_entity_poly.type
_entity_poly.pdbx_seq_one_letter_code
_entity_poly.pdbx_strand_id
1 'polypeptide(L)'
;MKDFKKGLSFGMGIVNAGQRAVSEEPELVVVSTPGSFRMTAQVSKALGIAHGEYVMFINNCANIDNAIINKVPEVVAFCEEQGLDIDSPEAAMAVHAEFDIWALAKGIAELDKNGNPCTTRVRMTKNDKVKYVNTYFQETLEGALSSSNEELKAALTREGITEDEQKELLISCIQGDEVAKIKGSKCANTAALSGIGVTLNFTDSNVWKQLKADMTDEEATSKNRVYTVDIDNLQEAVVNNGHKDIVVKIAMLTEYKDEEPIRIGKKSEKEETAE
;
A
#
# COMPACT_ATOMS: atom_id res chain seq x y z
N MET A 1 -36.12 16.65 11.79
CA MET A 1 -36.15 16.86 10.32
C MET A 1 -36.89 18.16 10.07
N LYS A 2 -36.41 19.05 9.18
CA LYS A 2 -37.11 20.31 8.90
C LYS A 2 -38.10 20.09 7.75
N ASP A 3 -39.37 20.39 7.98
CA ASP A 3 -40.42 20.23 6.99
C ASP A 3 -40.49 21.41 6.02
N PHE A 4 -40.92 21.14 4.79
CA PHE A 4 -41.24 22.18 3.81
C PHE A 4 -42.44 23.00 4.29
N LYS A 5 -42.18 24.25 4.68
CA LYS A 5 -43.26 25.20 4.96
C LYS A 5 -43.97 25.58 3.66
N LYS A 6 -45.30 25.42 3.61
CA LYS A 6 -46.15 25.85 2.50
C LYS A 6 -45.86 27.32 2.15
N GLY A 7 -45.46 27.57 0.90
CA GLY A 7 -45.21 28.92 0.36
C GLY A 7 -43.75 29.29 0.12
N LEU A 8 -42.79 28.46 0.56
CA LEU A 8 -41.37 28.62 0.21
C LEU A 8 -41.05 27.84 -1.06
N SER A 9 -41.13 28.50 -2.23
CA SER A 9 -40.78 27.91 -3.53
C SER A 9 -39.32 28.22 -3.94
N PHE A 10 -38.39 28.10 -3.01
CA PHE A 10 -36.98 27.98 -3.41
C PHE A 10 -36.82 26.55 -3.94
N GLY A 11 -36.67 26.39 -5.25
CA GLY A 11 -36.47 25.09 -5.86
C GLY A 11 -35.29 24.36 -5.19
N MET A 12 -35.44 23.04 -4.97
CA MET A 12 -34.33 22.22 -4.52
C MET A 12 -33.40 22.00 -5.71
N GLY A 13 -32.17 22.52 -5.62
CA GLY A 13 -31.13 22.19 -6.58
C GLY A 13 -30.68 20.74 -6.39
N ILE A 14 -30.38 20.05 -7.49
CA ILE A 14 -29.61 18.80 -7.42
C ILE A 14 -28.26 19.18 -6.81
N VAL A 15 -27.98 18.63 -5.63
CA VAL A 15 -26.61 18.64 -5.14
C VAL A 15 -25.85 17.69 -6.06
N ASN A 16 -24.89 18.20 -6.84
CA ASN A 16 -23.91 17.37 -7.55
C ASN A 16 -22.98 16.70 -6.52
N ALA A 17 -23.53 15.83 -5.68
CA ALA A 17 -22.79 14.98 -4.78
C ALA A 17 -22.32 13.76 -5.59
N GLY A 18 -21.01 13.59 -5.72
CA GLY A 18 -20.43 12.42 -6.36
C GLY A 18 -20.43 12.42 -7.89
N GLN A 19 -20.45 13.60 -8.54
CA GLN A 19 -19.89 13.65 -9.89
C GLN A 19 -18.45 13.18 -9.77
N ARG A 20 -18.13 12.01 -10.35
CA ARG A 20 -16.75 11.52 -10.44
C ARG A 20 -15.93 12.68 -10.96
N ALA A 21 -14.99 13.16 -10.15
CA ALA A 21 -14.04 14.15 -10.59
C ALA A 21 -13.47 13.67 -11.93
N VAL A 22 -13.41 14.61 -12.87
CA VAL A 22 -12.77 14.54 -14.19
C VAL A 22 -11.78 13.37 -14.23
N SER A 23 -12.08 12.37 -15.07
CA SER A 23 -11.17 11.31 -15.54
C SER A 23 -9.74 11.43 -14.97
N GLU A 24 -9.50 10.96 -13.74
CA GLU A 24 -8.14 10.93 -13.18
C GLU A 24 -7.32 10.01 -14.07
N GLU A 25 -6.26 10.48 -14.73
CA GLU A 25 -5.38 9.61 -15.52
C GLU A 25 -4.99 8.36 -14.72
N PRO A 26 -4.81 7.20 -15.36
CA PRO A 26 -4.44 5.98 -14.66
C PRO A 26 -3.03 6.14 -14.08
N GLU A 27 -2.95 6.61 -12.83
CA GLU A 27 -1.69 6.94 -12.18
C GLU A 27 -1.42 6.10 -10.93
N LEU A 28 -0.13 5.90 -10.66
CA LEU A 28 0.43 5.53 -9.36
C LEU A 28 1.26 6.70 -8.83
N VAL A 29 0.86 7.24 -7.68
CA VAL A 29 1.56 8.32 -6.98
C VAL A 29 2.40 7.73 -5.86
N VAL A 30 3.71 7.86 -5.97
CA VAL A 30 4.68 7.66 -4.89
C VAL A 30 4.76 8.96 -4.08
N VAL A 31 4.05 8.98 -2.97
CA VAL A 31 3.81 10.20 -2.20
C VAL A 31 5.11 10.65 -1.52
N SER A 32 5.25 11.95 -1.25
CA SER A 32 6.39 12.49 -0.51
C SER A 32 6.55 11.92 0.91
N THR A 33 5.47 11.41 1.52
CA THR A 33 5.55 10.69 2.80
C THR A 33 6.27 9.35 2.61
N PRO A 34 7.36 9.08 3.36
CA PRO A 34 8.13 7.84 3.23
C PRO A 34 7.27 6.58 3.28
N GLY A 35 7.40 5.76 2.24
CA GLY A 35 6.69 4.50 2.11
C GLY A 35 5.22 4.62 1.74
N SER A 36 4.68 5.81 1.45
CA SER A 36 3.26 5.99 1.15
C SER A 36 3.00 6.04 -0.35
N PHE A 37 1.93 5.39 -0.78
CA PHE A 37 1.47 5.36 -2.17
C PHE A 37 -0.01 5.67 -2.27
N ARG A 38 -0.39 6.22 -3.42
CA ARG A 38 -1.78 6.37 -3.85
C ARG A 38 -1.92 5.84 -5.27
N MET A 39 -2.87 4.95 -5.47
CA MET A 39 -3.27 4.40 -6.77
C MET A 39 -4.66 4.92 -7.12
N THR A 40 -4.82 5.39 -8.34
CA THR A 40 -6.09 5.94 -8.84
C THR A 40 -7.17 4.86 -8.97
N ALA A 41 -8.42 5.31 -9.06
CA ALA A 41 -9.58 4.43 -9.23
C ALA A 41 -9.52 3.59 -10.52
N GLN A 42 -8.89 4.12 -11.57
CA GLN A 42 -8.82 3.44 -12.87
C GLN A 42 -7.90 2.21 -12.81
N VAL A 43 -6.75 2.37 -12.17
CA VAL A 43 -5.77 1.29 -11.97
C VAL A 43 -6.35 0.21 -11.04
N SER A 44 -6.96 0.60 -9.91
CA SER A 44 -7.60 -0.36 -9.01
C SER A 44 -8.71 -1.15 -9.71
N LYS A 45 -9.45 -0.50 -10.62
CA LYS A 45 -10.45 -1.15 -11.46
C LYS A 45 -9.85 -2.14 -12.44
N ALA A 46 -8.80 -1.74 -13.17
CA ALA A 46 -8.15 -2.58 -14.18
C ALA A 46 -7.55 -3.85 -13.57
N LEU A 47 -6.92 -3.73 -12.40
CA LEU A 47 -6.30 -4.86 -11.69
C LEU A 47 -7.28 -5.63 -10.77
N GLY A 48 -8.52 -5.15 -10.64
CA GLY A 48 -9.53 -5.78 -9.79
C GLY A 48 -9.18 -5.78 -8.30
N ILE A 49 -8.57 -4.69 -7.81
CA ILE A 49 -8.11 -4.53 -6.43
C ILE A 49 -9.12 -3.66 -5.67
N ALA A 50 -9.60 -4.16 -4.53
CA ALA A 50 -10.53 -3.47 -3.66
C ALA A 50 -9.86 -2.98 -2.36
N HIS A 51 -10.59 -2.17 -1.59
CA HIS A 51 -10.24 -1.86 -0.21
C HIS A 51 -10.04 -3.14 0.61
N GLY A 52 -8.95 -3.20 1.39
CA GLY A 52 -8.60 -4.34 2.24
C GLY A 52 -7.86 -5.47 1.52
N GLU A 53 -7.81 -5.45 0.19
CA GLU A 53 -6.99 -6.36 -0.62
C GLU A 53 -5.54 -5.87 -0.74
N TYR A 54 -4.74 -6.56 -1.54
CA TYR A 54 -3.30 -6.34 -1.64
C TYR A 54 -2.91 -5.99 -3.06
N VAL A 55 -1.95 -5.08 -3.19
CA VAL A 55 -1.25 -4.76 -4.44
C VAL A 55 0.19 -5.20 -4.29
N MET A 56 0.77 -5.80 -5.33
CA MET A 56 2.18 -6.17 -5.36
C MET A 56 2.88 -5.47 -6.51
N PHE A 57 4.16 -5.18 -6.31
CA PHE A 57 5.06 -4.71 -7.36
C PHE A 57 5.80 -5.89 -7.96
N ILE A 58 6.02 -5.82 -9.27
CA ILE A 58 6.87 -6.72 -10.03
C ILE A 58 7.91 -5.86 -10.73
N ASN A 59 9.17 -6.26 -10.67
CA ASN A 59 10.25 -5.62 -11.41
C ASN A 59 11.26 -6.64 -11.92
N ASN A 60 12.14 -6.20 -12.81
CA ASN A 60 13.28 -6.95 -13.32
C ASN A 60 14.62 -6.45 -12.76
N CYS A 61 14.66 -5.50 -11.81
CA CYS A 61 15.89 -4.85 -11.35
C CYS A 61 16.97 -5.86 -10.93
N ALA A 62 16.60 -6.92 -10.19
CA ALA A 62 17.54 -7.97 -9.79
C ALA A 62 18.06 -8.79 -10.99
N ASN A 63 17.28 -8.93 -12.06
CA ASN A 63 17.74 -9.58 -13.28
C ASN A 63 18.69 -8.66 -14.05
N ILE A 64 18.46 -7.34 -14.03
CA ILE A 64 19.36 -6.34 -14.61
C ILE A 64 20.69 -6.31 -13.84
N ASP A 65 20.67 -6.33 -12.50
CA ASP A 65 21.88 -6.46 -11.67
C ASP A 65 22.72 -7.68 -12.09
N ASN A 66 22.06 -8.83 -12.25
CA ASN A 66 22.72 -10.05 -12.71
C ASN A 66 23.23 -9.93 -14.16
N ALA A 67 22.52 -9.22 -15.05
CA ALA A 67 22.95 -9.01 -16.42
C ALA A 67 24.21 -8.13 -16.51
N ILE A 68 24.29 -7.09 -15.66
CA ILE A 68 25.49 -6.25 -15.50
C ILE A 68 26.67 -7.09 -15.00
N ILE A 69 26.48 -7.86 -13.91
CA ILE A 69 27.52 -8.71 -13.32
C ILE A 69 28.07 -9.72 -14.34
N ASN A 70 27.17 -10.34 -15.10
CA ASN A 70 27.54 -11.35 -16.10
C ASN A 70 27.97 -10.76 -17.44
N LYS A 71 27.99 -9.43 -17.58
CA LYS A 71 28.35 -8.71 -18.82
C LYS A 71 27.62 -9.25 -20.03
N VAL A 72 26.30 -9.39 -19.89
CA VAL A 72 25.41 -9.88 -20.94
C VAL A 72 25.54 -8.98 -22.19
N PRO A 73 25.58 -9.54 -23.42
CA PRO A 73 25.93 -8.78 -24.63
C PRO A 73 25.13 -7.50 -24.85
N GLU A 74 23.84 -7.52 -24.53
CA GLU A 74 22.94 -6.37 -24.67
C GLU A 74 23.35 -5.21 -23.74
N VAL A 75 23.76 -5.52 -22.51
CA VAL A 75 24.25 -4.52 -21.54
C VAL A 75 25.61 -3.98 -21.97
N VAL A 76 26.51 -4.84 -22.46
CA VAL A 76 27.82 -4.43 -22.98
C VAL A 76 27.65 -3.48 -24.17
N ALA A 77 26.81 -3.84 -25.13
CA ALA A 77 26.55 -3.03 -26.31
C ALA A 77 25.98 -1.65 -25.93
N PHE A 78 25.01 -1.60 -25.01
CA PHE A 78 24.47 -0.34 -24.50
C PHE A 78 25.55 0.54 -23.86
N CYS A 79 26.39 -0.02 -22.99
CA CYS A 79 27.48 0.73 -22.35
C CYS A 79 28.49 1.24 -23.39
N GLU A 80 28.88 0.42 -24.37
CA GLU A 80 29.79 0.82 -25.46
C GLU A 80 29.20 1.95 -26.32
N GLU A 81 27.91 1.88 -26.67
CA GLU A 81 27.21 2.91 -27.43
C GLU A 81 27.12 4.24 -26.66
N GLN A 82 26.96 4.20 -25.34
CA GLN A 82 26.95 5.38 -24.47
C GLN A 82 28.36 5.86 -24.09
N GLY A 83 29.41 5.13 -24.48
CA GLY A 83 30.80 5.43 -24.10
C GLY A 83 31.08 5.28 -22.61
N LEU A 84 30.34 4.41 -21.92
CA LEU A 84 30.45 4.13 -20.50
C LEU A 84 31.30 2.88 -20.25
N ASP A 85 32.10 2.90 -19.20
CA ASP A 85 32.81 1.70 -18.73
C ASP A 85 31.83 0.82 -17.95
N ILE A 86 31.57 -0.40 -18.43
CA ILE A 86 30.59 -1.33 -17.84
C ILE A 86 30.84 -1.63 -16.36
N ASP A 87 32.09 -1.52 -15.90
CA ASP A 87 32.44 -1.75 -14.50
C ASP A 87 32.25 -0.48 -13.63
N SER A 88 31.82 0.64 -14.21
CA SER A 88 31.59 1.90 -13.48
C SER A 88 30.19 1.99 -12.86
N PRO A 89 30.06 2.69 -11.71
CA PRO A 89 28.75 2.98 -11.13
C PRO A 89 27.81 3.75 -12.08
N GLU A 90 28.36 4.64 -12.90
CA GLU A 90 27.60 5.43 -13.87
C GLU A 90 26.99 4.54 -14.97
N ALA A 91 27.71 3.51 -15.42
CA ALA A 91 27.17 2.52 -16.36
C ALA A 91 26.01 1.75 -15.74
N ALA A 92 26.16 1.27 -14.50
CA ALA A 92 25.08 0.58 -13.79
C ALA A 92 23.83 1.47 -13.68
N MET A 93 23.99 2.74 -13.31
CA MET A 93 22.88 3.69 -13.24
C MET A 93 22.19 3.91 -14.59
N ALA A 94 22.97 4.05 -15.67
CA ALA A 94 22.42 4.23 -17.02
C ALA A 94 21.67 2.99 -17.50
N VAL A 95 22.20 1.78 -17.22
CA VAL A 95 21.55 0.51 -17.56
C VAL A 95 20.24 0.36 -16.78
N HIS A 96 20.21 0.65 -15.48
CA HIS A 96 18.96 0.64 -14.71
C HIS A 96 17.97 1.67 -15.23
N ALA A 97 18.42 2.88 -15.59
CA ALA A 97 17.53 3.89 -16.15
C ALA A 97 16.88 3.47 -17.48
N GLU A 98 17.59 2.69 -18.30
CA GLU A 98 17.10 2.23 -19.61
C GLU A 98 16.25 0.96 -19.51
N PHE A 99 16.68 -0.02 -18.71
CA PHE A 99 16.14 -1.39 -18.75
C PHE A 99 15.29 -1.77 -17.55
N ASP A 100 15.27 -0.98 -16.47
CA ASP A 100 14.40 -1.28 -15.34
C ASP A 100 12.94 -1.12 -15.73
N ILE A 101 12.18 -2.15 -15.40
CA ILE A 101 10.76 -2.24 -15.64
C ILE A 101 10.08 -2.44 -14.30
N TRP A 102 9.01 -1.69 -14.07
CA TRP A 102 8.15 -1.82 -12.93
C TRP A 102 6.70 -2.02 -13.36
N ALA A 103 5.98 -2.87 -12.63
CA ALA A 103 4.57 -3.13 -12.86
C ALA A 103 3.81 -3.36 -11.55
N LEU A 104 2.51 -3.10 -11.59
CA LEU A 104 1.56 -3.38 -10.52
C LEU A 104 0.76 -4.64 -10.84
N ALA A 105 0.49 -5.45 -9.83
CA ALA A 105 -0.39 -6.61 -9.92
C ALA A 105 -1.22 -6.78 -8.65
N LYS A 106 -2.30 -7.56 -8.73
CA LYS A 106 -3.06 -7.96 -7.55
C LYS A 106 -2.23 -8.93 -6.70
N GLY A 107 -2.20 -8.68 -5.39
CA GLY A 107 -1.48 -9.52 -4.44
C GLY A 107 -2.00 -10.96 -4.44
N ILE A 108 -1.09 -11.92 -4.24
CA ILE A 108 -1.37 -13.35 -4.33
C ILE A 108 -1.12 -14.03 -2.98
N ALA A 109 -1.90 -15.05 -2.66
CA ALA A 109 -1.68 -15.83 -1.45
C ALA A 109 -0.34 -16.58 -1.53
N GLU A 110 0.44 -16.49 -0.46
CA GLU A 110 1.68 -17.24 -0.29
C GLU A 110 1.34 -18.66 0.17
N LEU A 111 1.91 -19.65 -0.50
CA LEU A 111 1.77 -21.06 -0.14
C LEU A 111 3.09 -21.59 0.40
N ASP A 112 3.00 -22.56 1.30
CA ASP A 112 4.16 -23.35 1.73
C ASP A 112 4.57 -24.33 0.61
N LYS A 113 5.71 -25.00 0.81
CA LYS A 113 6.22 -26.02 -0.14
C LYS A 113 5.23 -27.16 -0.43
N ASN A 114 4.26 -27.40 0.44
CA ASN A 114 3.24 -28.45 0.29
C ASN A 114 1.94 -27.93 -0.34
N GLY A 115 1.85 -26.63 -0.64
CA GLY A 115 0.67 -25.98 -1.22
C GLY A 115 -0.36 -25.49 -0.19
N ASN A 116 -0.06 -25.51 1.11
CA ASN A 116 -0.95 -24.97 2.14
C ASN A 116 -0.80 -23.45 2.24
N PRO A 117 -1.89 -22.70 2.52
CA PRO A 117 -1.79 -21.26 2.76
C PRO A 117 -0.84 -20.95 3.92
N CYS A 118 0.18 -20.16 3.65
CA CYS A 118 0.94 -19.52 4.72
C CYS A 118 0.02 -18.54 5.45
N THR A 119 0.12 -18.48 6.76
CA THR A 119 -0.64 -17.55 7.58
C THR A 119 0.26 -16.55 8.29
N THR A 120 -0.30 -15.41 8.68
CA THR A 120 0.33 -14.39 9.50
C THR A 120 -0.70 -13.82 10.46
N ARG A 121 -0.26 -13.19 11.55
CA ARG A 121 -1.18 -12.57 12.51
C ARG A 121 -1.36 -11.09 12.19
N VAL A 122 -2.61 -10.62 12.25
CA VAL A 122 -2.90 -9.20 12.11
C VAL A 122 -2.17 -8.43 13.21
N ARG A 123 -1.34 -7.46 12.81
CA ARG A 123 -0.65 -6.62 13.79
C ARG A 123 -1.68 -5.73 14.49
N MET A 124 -1.77 -5.88 15.81
CA MET A 124 -2.56 -4.97 16.65
C MET A 124 -1.64 -3.95 17.31
N THR A 125 -1.99 -2.67 17.22
CA THR A 125 -1.34 -1.65 18.05
C THR A 125 -1.77 -1.80 19.50
N LYS A 126 -1.05 -1.17 20.44
CA LYS A 126 -1.46 -1.14 21.86
C LYS A 126 -2.90 -0.61 22.00
N ASN A 127 -3.25 0.44 21.26
CA ASN A 127 -4.59 1.02 21.27
C ASN A 127 -5.65 0.06 20.74
N ASP A 128 -5.33 -0.72 19.69
CA ASP A 128 -6.26 -1.71 19.16
C ASP A 128 -6.51 -2.83 20.17
N LYS A 129 -5.45 -3.31 20.84
CA LYS A 129 -5.57 -4.32 21.90
C LYS A 129 -6.42 -3.81 23.06
N VAL A 130 -6.18 -2.59 23.53
CA VAL A 130 -6.97 -1.94 24.58
C VAL A 130 -8.44 -1.85 24.18
N LYS A 131 -8.73 -1.33 22.98
CA LYS A 131 -10.11 -1.23 22.48
C LYS A 131 -10.77 -2.60 22.37
N TYR A 132 -10.06 -3.59 21.85
CA TYR A 132 -10.58 -4.94 21.67
C TYR A 132 -10.93 -5.58 23.02
N VAL A 133 -9.98 -5.62 23.96
CA VAL A 133 -10.20 -6.20 25.30
C VAL A 133 -11.29 -5.45 26.05
N ASN A 134 -11.38 -4.12 25.95
CA ASN A 134 -12.45 -3.37 26.59
C ASN A 134 -13.83 -3.66 25.98
N THR A 135 -13.90 -3.93 24.67
CA THR A 135 -15.16 -4.19 23.96
C THR A 135 -15.64 -5.63 24.18
N TYR A 136 -14.71 -6.59 24.16
CA TYR A 136 -14.98 -8.03 24.19
C TYR A 136 -14.43 -8.70 25.46
N PHE A 137 -14.41 -7.98 26.58
CA PHE A 137 -13.71 -8.40 27.80
C PHE A 137 -14.05 -9.82 28.24
N GLN A 138 -15.34 -10.14 28.35
CA GLN A 138 -15.81 -11.44 28.79
C GLN A 138 -15.36 -12.57 27.85
N GLU A 139 -15.52 -12.37 26.53
CA GLU A 139 -15.06 -13.34 25.52
C GLU A 139 -13.55 -13.54 25.57
N THR A 140 -12.78 -12.46 25.74
CA THR A 140 -11.32 -12.56 25.87
C THR A 140 -10.88 -13.25 27.17
N LEU A 141 -11.60 -13.03 28.27
CA LEU A 141 -11.33 -13.66 29.55
C LEU A 141 -11.62 -15.16 29.49
N GLU A 142 -12.79 -15.55 28.97
CA GLU A 142 -13.17 -16.95 28.76
C GLU A 142 -12.21 -17.65 27.80
N GLY A 143 -11.81 -16.98 26.71
CA GLY A 143 -10.80 -17.47 25.77
C GLY A 143 -9.44 -17.70 26.43
N ALA A 144 -8.98 -16.77 27.28
CA ALA A 144 -7.74 -16.93 28.01
C ALA A 144 -7.81 -18.06 29.05
N LEU A 145 -8.94 -18.19 29.76
CA LEU A 145 -9.17 -19.25 30.75
C LEU A 145 -9.31 -20.64 30.13
N SER A 146 -9.76 -20.72 28.88
CA SER A 146 -9.86 -21.98 28.11
C SER A 146 -8.59 -22.29 27.29
N SER A 147 -7.65 -21.35 27.19
CA SER A 147 -6.39 -21.54 26.47
C SER A 147 -5.49 -22.62 27.11
N SER A 148 -4.40 -23.02 26.45
CA SER A 148 -3.41 -23.92 27.05
C SER A 148 -2.34 -23.21 27.91
N ASN A 149 -2.47 -21.90 28.14
CA ASN A 149 -1.50 -21.11 28.88
C ASN A 149 -1.83 -21.08 30.37
N GLU A 150 -1.32 -22.05 31.13
CA GLU A 150 -1.56 -22.20 32.56
C GLU A 150 -1.05 -21.01 33.41
N GLU A 151 0.03 -20.35 33.00
CA GLU A 151 0.55 -19.17 33.71
C GLU A 151 -0.42 -17.98 33.60
N LEU A 152 -0.97 -17.76 32.41
CA LEU A 152 -1.96 -16.71 32.17
C LEU A 152 -3.25 -16.98 32.94
N LYS A 153 -3.71 -18.24 32.98
CA LYS A 153 -4.88 -18.63 33.79
C LYS A 153 -4.67 -18.32 35.26
N ALA A 154 -3.55 -18.77 35.83
CA ALA A 154 -3.24 -18.57 37.24
C ALA A 154 -3.16 -17.08 37.59
N ALA A 155 -2.61 -16.24 36.70
CA ALA A 155 -2.59 -14.80 36.88
C ALA A 155 -3.99 -14.19 36.83
N LEU A 156 -4.85 -14.61 35.89
CA LEU A 156 -6.22 -14.10 35.72
C LEU A 156 -7.19 -14.53 36.83
N THR A 157 -6.92 -15.65 37.50
CA THR A 157 -7.73 -16.19 38.62
C THR A 157 -7.10 -15.96 40.00
N ARG A 158 -6.04 -15.15 40.08
CA ARG A 158 -5.39 -14.77 41.35
C ARG A 158 -6.40 -14.17 42.31
N GLU A 159 -6.38 -14.60 43.57
CA GLU A 159 -7.25 -14.04 44.61
C GLU A 159 -7.01 -12.53 44.78
N GLY A 160 -8.09 -11.75 44.71
CA GLY A 160 -8.05 -10.29 44.83
C GLY A 160 -7.65 -9.52 43.57
N ILE A 161 -7.49 -10.18 42.42
CA ILE A 161 -7.23 -9.46 41.16
C ILE A 161 -8.43 -8.59 40.76
N THR A 162 -8.14 -7.37 40.30
CA THR A 162 -9.16 -6.43 39.82
C THR A 162 -9.46 -6.64 38.33
N GLU A 163 -10.63 -6.18 37.87
CA GLU A 163 -10.99 -6.22 36.44
C GLU A 163 -9.99 -5.45 35.56
N ASP A 164 -9.48 -4.33 36.06
CA ASP A 164 -8.49 -3.51 35.34
C ASP A 164 -7.14 -4.24 35.20
N GLU A 165 -6.69 -4.94 36.24
CA GLU A 165 -5.50 -5.81 36.16
C GLU A 165 -5.73 -7.00 35.21
N GLN A 166 -6.93 -7.59 35.19
CA GLN A 166 -7.27 -8.64 34.23
C GLN A 166 -7.20 -8.12 32.79
N LYS A 167 -7.72 -6.92 32.53
CA LYS A 167 -7.64 -6.27 31.21
C LYS A 167 -6.19 -6.03 30.80
N GLU A 168 -5.34 -5.52 31.69
CA GLU A 168 -3.92 -5.30 31.38
C GLU A 168 -3.19 -6.60 31.01
N LEU A 169 -3.42 -7.68 31.76
CA LEU A 169 -2.89 -9.00 31.45
C LEU A 169 -3.36 -9.48 30.07
N LEU A 170 -4.66 -9.39 29.79
CA LEU A 170 -5.23 -9.77 28.50
C LEU A 170 -4.66 -8.92 27.34
N ILE A 171 -4.50 -7.61 27.53
CA ILE A 171 -3.89 -6.69 26.54
C ILE A 171 -2.46 -7.11 26.21
N SER A 172 -1.70 -7.60 27.20
CA SER A 172 -0.33 -8.05 26.99
C SER A 172 -0.26 -9.33 26.16
N CYS A 173 -1.23 -10.24 26.33
CA CYS A 173 -1.21 -11.57 25.75
C CYS A 173 -1.98 -11.68 24.43
N ILE A 174 -3.00 -10.85 24.20
CA ILE A 174 -3.85 -10.94 23.02
C ILE A 174 -3.04 -10.72 21.74
N GLN A 175 -3.32 -11.54 20.74
CA GLN A 175 -2.73 -11.45 19.42
C GLN A 175 -3.86 -11.28 18.41
N GLY A 176 -3.57 -10.59 17.31
CA GLY A 176 -4.55 -10.44 16.25
C GLY A 176 -4.79 -11.76 15.52
N ASP A 177 -5.92 -11.81 14.83
CA ASP A 177 -6.37 -13.00 14.11
C ASP A 177 -5.33 -13.50 13.12
N GLU A 178 -5.30 -14.82 12.97
CA GLU A 178 -4.50 -15.48 11.97
C GLU A 178 -5.19 -15.39 10.61
N VAL A 179 -4.52 -14.76 9.66
CA VAL A 179 -5.02 -14.50 8.30
C VAL A 179 -4.05 -15.06 7.28
N ALA A 180 -4.54 -15.36 6.07
CA ALA A 180 -3.68 -15.77 4.97
C ALA A 180 -2.62 -14.69 4.69
N LYS A 181 -1.37 -15.12 4.53
CA LYS A 181 -0.26 -14.27 4.13
C LYS A 181 -0.38 -14.01 2.64
N ILE A 182 -0.59 -12.75 2.28
CA ILE A 182 -0.71 -12.30 0.88
C ILE A 182 0.54 -11.50 0.52
N LYS A 183 1.11 -11.75 -0.66
CA LYS A 183 2.23 -10.98 -1.21
C LYS A 183 1.75 -9.57 -1.59
N GLY A 184 2.52 -8.57 -1.19
CA GLY A 184 2.27 -7.17 -1.48
C GLY A 184 1.77 -6.36 -0.29
N SER A 185 1.38 -5.11 -0.57
CA SER A 185 0.98 -4.11 0.40
C SER A 185 -0.54 -4.05 0.51
N LYS A 186 -1.05 -4.02 1.74
CA LYS A 186 -2.48 -3.91 2.01
C LYS A 186 -3.00 -2.54 1.60
N CYS A 187 -4.06 -2.52 0.80
CA CYS A 187 -4.72 -1.33 0.30
C CYS A 187 -5.82 -0.83 1.23
N ALA A 188 -5.94 0.48 1.36
CA ALA A 188 -6.97 1.17 2.13
C ALA A 188 -7.58 2.31 1.32
N ASN A 189 -8.81 2.69 1.64
CA ASN A 189 -9.49 3.84 1.05
C ASN A 189 -9.82 4.80 2.20
N THR A 190 -9.38 6.06 2.10
CA THR A 190 -9.52 7.04 3.18
C THR A 190 -10.96 7.54 3.35
N ALA A 191 -11.80 7.39 2.34
CA ALA A 191 -13.22 7.74 2.37
C ALA A 191 -14.11 6.56 2.83
N ALA A 192 -13.51 5.46 3.31
CA ALA A 192 -14.20 4.22 3.70
C ALA A 192 -15.10 3.63 2.59
N LEU A 193 -14.80 3.94 1.33
CA LEU A 193 -15.46 3.32 0.20
C LEU A 193 -14.94 1.89 0.03
N SER A 194 -15.88 0.96 -0.16
CA SER A 194 -15.60 -0.44 -0.44
C SER A 194 -15.79 -0.75 -1.93
N GLY A 195 -15.24 -1.89 -2.36
CA GLY A 195 -15.32 -2.35 -3.74
C GLY A 195 -14.13 -1.92 -4.61
N ILE A 196 -14.22 -2.31 -5.89
CA ILE A 196 -13.23 -2.07 -6.94
C ILE A 196 -13.53 -0.73 -7.62
N GLY A 197 -12.49 -0.05 -8.12
CA GLY A 197 -12.65 1.21 -8.85
C GLY A 197 -12.77 2.43 -7.93
N VAL A 198 -12.08 2.36 -6.79
CA VAL A 198 -11.90 3.47 -5.86
C VAL A 198 -10.41 3.78 -5.75
N THR A 199 -10.07 5.01 -5.39
CA THR A 199 -8.67 5.38 -5.09
C THR A 199 -8.19 4.61 -3.88
N LEU A 200 -7.03 3.96 -3.98
CA LEU A 200 -6.45 3.16 -2.91
C LEU A 200 -5.12 3.75 -2.45
N ASN A 201 -4.88 3.72 -1.15
CA ASN A 201 -3.60 4.08 -0.54
C ASN A 201 -3.02 2.83 0.10
N PHE A 202 -1.70 2.68 0.06
CA PHE A 202 -1.00 1.56 0.67
C PHE A 202 0.41 1.99 1.04
N THR A 203 1.10 1.13 1.79
CA THR A 203 2.44 1.45 2.29
C THR A 203 3.47 0.37 1.94
N ASP A 204 4.61 0.79 1.39
CA ASP A 204 5.80 -0.03 1.19
C ASP A 204 7.08 0.82 1.23
N SER A 205 7.78 0.83 2.35
CA SER A 205 8.99 1.65 2.49
C SER A 205 10.17 1.18 1.64
N ASN A 206 10.20 -0.08 1.21
CA ASN A 206 11.30 -0.60 0.41
C ASN A 206 11.12 -0.17 -1.06
N VAL A 207 9.96 -0.45 -1.63
CA VAL A 207 9.64 -0.06 -3.01
C VAL A 207 9.67 1.46 -3.17
N TRP A 208 9.22 2.20 -2.15
CA TRP A 208 9.25 3.67 -2.18
C TRP A 208 10.68 4.21 -2.35
N LYS A 209 11.65 3.60 -1.68
CA LYS A 209 13.07 3.98 -1.80
C LYS A 209 13.62 3.63 -3.18
N GLN A 210 13.26 2.48 -3.72
CA GLN A 210 13.73 2.04 -5.04
C GLN A 210 13.19 2.94 -6.15
N LEU A 211 11.89 3.26 -6.13
CA LEU A 211 11.26 4.11 -7.15
C LEU A 211 11.67 5.59 -7.08
N LYS A 212 12.43 5.99 -6.04
CA LYS A 212 13.01 7.32 -5.84
C LYS A 212 14.51 7.27 -5.59
N ALA A 213 15.19 6.20 -6.01
CA ALA A 213 16.61 5.98 -5.70
C ALA A 213 17.54 7.01 -6.33
N ASP A 214 17.08 7.64 -7.41
CA ASP A 214 17.73 8.74 -8.14
C ASP A 214 17.55 10.12 -7.47
N MET A 215 16.72 10.23 -6.43
CA MET A 215 16.49 11.47 -5.69
C MET A 215 17.38 11.57 -4.46
N THR A 216 17.70 12.80 -4.07
CA THR A 216 18.20 13.05 -2.71
C THR A 216 17.10 12.82 -1.66
N ASP A 217 17.47 12.53 -0.40
CA ASP A 217 16.49 12.33 0.69
C ASP A 217 15.56 13.54 0.86
N GLU A 218 16.09 14.77 0.70
CA GLU A 218 15.31 16.01 0.77
C GLU A 218 14.29 16.11 -0.37
N GLU A 219 14.66 15.74 -1.59
CA GLU A 219 13.76 15.72 -2.74
C GLU A 219 12.71 14.62 -2.62
N ALA A 220 13.12 13.41 -2.24
CA ALA A 220 12.24 12.26 -2.12
C ALA A 220 11.12 12.51 -1.09
N THR A 221 11.44 13.24 -0.01
CA THR A 221 10.49 13.59 1.05
C THR A 221 9.74 14.90 0.84
N SER A 222 10.08 15.67 -0.19
CA SER A 222 9.39 16.92 -0.54
C SER A 222 8.53 16.82 -1.79
N LYS A 223 8.83 15.92 -2.73
CA LYS A 223 8.12 15.75 -4.00
C LYS A 223 7.31 14.45 -4.06
N ASN A 224 6.19 14.47 -4.76
CA ASN A 224 5.54 13.26 -5.24
C ASN A 224 6.19 12.84 -6.55
N ARG A 225 6.33 11.53 -6.77
CA ARG A 225 6.59 10.98 -8.10
C ARG A 225 5.33 10.32 -8.61
N VAL A 226 4.86 10.71 -9.78
CA VAL A 226 3.61 10.23 -10.38
C VAL A 226 3.95 9.45 -11.63
N TYR A 227 3.69 8.15 -11.61
CA TYR A 227 3.83 7.27 -12.76
C TYR A 227 2.50 7.15 -13.49
N THR A 228 2.55 7.24 -14.82
CA THR A 228 1.47 6.77 -15.69
C THR A 228 1.47 5.24 -15.71
N VAL A 229 0.29 4.65 -15.58
CA VAL A 229 0.07 3.21 -15.54
C VAL A 229 -0.67 2.78 -16.80
N ASP A 230 -0.07 1.88 -17.58
CA ASP A 230 -0.73 1.31 -18.75
C ASP A 230 -1.79 0.28 -18.31
N ILE A 231 -3.05 0.71 -18.36
CA ILE A 231 -4.22 -0.11 -18.04
C ILE A 231 -4.94 -0.64 -19.29
N ASP A 232 -4.56 -0.15 -20.48
CA ASP A 232 -5.18 -0.53 -21.75
C ASP A 232 -4.50 -1.78 -22.32
N ASN A 233 -3.19 -1.96 -22.06
CA ASN A 233 -2.41 -3.11 -22.49
C ASN A 233 -1.87 -3.90 -21.29
N LEU A 234 -2.79 -4.48 -20.50
CA LEU A 234 -2.40 -5.37 -19.41
C LEU A 234 -1.63 -6.58 -19.95
N GLN A 235 -0.46 -6.84 -19.36
CA GLN A 235 0.39 -7.97 -19.71
C GLN A 235 0.23 -9.11 -18.70
N GLU A 236 0.84 -10.25 -19.00
CA GLU A 236 0.91 -11.38 -18.10
C GLU A 236 2.34 -11.61 -17.61
N ALA A 237 2.50 -11.84 -16.32
CA ALA A 237 3.77 -12.24 -15.73
C ALA A 237 3.61 -13.55 -14.98
N VAL A 238 4.66 -14.36 -15.01
CA VAL A 238 4.75 -15.58 -14.22
C VAL A 238 5.38 -15.24 -12.87
N VAL A 239 4.64 -15.49 -11.79
CA VAL A 239 5.10 -15.26 -10.42
C VAL A 239 4.97 -16.54 -9.62
N ASN A 240 6.03 -16.92 -8.91
CA ASN A 240 5.98 -18.07 -8.03
C ASN A 240 5.26 -17.71 -6.72
N ASN A 241 4.27 -18.50 -6.31
CA ASN A 241 3.51 -18.26 -5.08
C ASN A 241 4.07 -18.96 -3.84
N GLY A 242 5.24 -19.60 -3.93
CA GLY A 242 5.87 -20.41 -2.89
C GLY A 242 5.74 -21.92 -3.10
N HIS A 243 4.82 -22.35 -3.97
CA HIS A 243 4.64 -23.77 -4.34
C HIS A 243 4.69 -23.98 -5.85
N LYS A 244 4.03 -23.11 -6.62
CA LYS A 244 3.94 -23.21 -8.07
C LYS A 244 4.00 -21.83 -8.72
N ASP A 245 4.35 -21.86 -9.99
CA ASP A 245 4.28 -20.70 -10.85
C ASP A 245 2.82 -20.43 -11.23
N ILE A 246 2.41 -19.16 -11.11
CA ILE A 246 1.09 -18.71 -11.49
C ILE A 246 1.21 -17.50 -12.42
N VAL A 247 0.27 -17.39 -13.34
CA VAL A 247 0.18 -16.25 -14.25
C VAL A 247 -0.68 -15.18 -13.61
N VAL A 248 -0.16 -13.96 -13.53
CA VAL A 248 -0.86 -12.79 -13.00
C VAL A 248 -0.92 -11.69 -14.05
N LYS A 249 -2.01 -10.92 -14.03
CA LYS A 249 -2.13 -9.72 -14.85
C LYS A 249 -1.33 -8.58 -14.22
N ILE A 250 -0.56 -7.88 -15.05
CA ILE A 250 0.29 -6.77 -14.64
C ILE A 250 -0.08 -5.51 -15.43
N ALA A 251 -0.03 -4.37 -14.76
CA ALA A 251 -0.15 -3.04 -15.35
C ALA A 251 1.20 -2.33 -15.24
N MET A 252 1.77 -1.94 -16.37
CA MET A 252 3.13 -1.43 -16.45
C MET A 252 3.18 0.02 -15.96
N LEU A 253 4.21 0.36 -15.18
CA LEU A 253 4.59 1.74 -14.96
C LEU A 253 5.36 2.22 -16.18
N THR A 254 5.01 3.39 -16.67
CA THR A 254 5.60 3.98 -17.88
C THR A 254 6.31 5.28 -17.51
N GLU A 255 5.93 6.39 -18.14
CA GLU A 255 6.50 7.70 -17.84
C GLU A 255 6.19 8.13 -16.41
N TYR A 256 7.08 8.94 -15.84
CA TYR A 256 6.83 9.59 -14.56
C TYR A 256 7.12 11.08 -14.61
N LYS A 257 6.47 11.82 -13.71
CA LYS A 257 6.72 13.23 -13.43
C LYS A 257 6.90 13.44 -11.93
N ASP A 258 7.76 14.38 -11.57
CA ASP A 258 7.96 14.79 -10.19
C ASP A 258 7.24 16.12 -9.94
N GLU A 259 6.37 16.16 -8.93
CA GLU A 259 5.52 17.31 -8.64
C GLU A 259 5.50 17.66 -7.14
N GLU A 260 5.27 18.94 -6.84
CA GLU A 260 5.08 19.37 -5.45
C GLU A 260 3.76 18.79 -4.90
N PRO A 261 3.74 18.31 -3.64
CA PRO A 261 2.53 17.79 -3.03
C PRO A 261 1.45 18.87 -2.97
N ILE A 262 0.29 18.58 -3.57
CA ILE A 262 -0.88 19.46 -3.47
C ILE A 262 -1.32 19.53 -2.00
N ARG A 263 -0.93 20.60 -1.31
CA ARG A 263 -1.39 20.90 0.05
C ARG A 263 -2.83 21.43 -0.02
N ILE A 264 -3.81 20.55 0.17
CA ILE A 264 -5.19 20.96 0.48
C ILE A 264 -5.17 21.54 1.90
N GLY A 265 -4.80 22.81 2.04
CA GLY A 265 -4.68 23.44 3.36
C GLY A 265 -3.94 24.77 3.50
N LYS A 266 -3.47 25.42 2.43
CA LYS A 266 -3.17 26.86 2.56
C LYS A 266 -4.50 27.61 2.56
N LYS A 267 -4.99 28.00 3.75
CA LYS A 267 -5.77 29.23 3.87
C LYS A 267 -4.96 30.30 3.14
N SER A 268 -5.56 30.88 2.11
CA SER A 268 -5.08 32.08 1.44
C SER A 268 -4.53 33.04 2.49
N GLU A 269 -3.22 33.27 2.48
CA GLU A 269 -2.63 34.42 3.14
C GLU A 269 -3.36 35.64 2.58
N LYS A 270 -3.99 36.40 3.47
CA LYS A 270 -4.68 37.62 3.13
C LYS A 270 -3.72 38.51 2.35
N GLU A 271 -4.18 39.02 1.22
CA GLU A 271 -3.63 40.22 0.61
C GLU A 271 -3.60 41.32 1.69
N GLU A 272 -2.40 41.71 2.14
CA GLU A 272 -2.18 43.02 2.72
C GLU A 272 -2.27 44.04 1.58
N THR A 273 -3.48 44.46 1.25
CA THR A 273 -3.69 45.84 0.82
C THR A 273 -3.54 46.71 2.06
N ALA A 274 -2.43 47.45 2.13
CA ALA A 274 -2.28 48.60 3.01
C ALA A 274 -2.16 49.86 2.14
N GLU A 275 -2.89 50.88 2.58
CA GLU A 275 -3.07 52.24 2.03
C GLU A 275 -1.77 52.99 1.66
#